data_AF-A0A8J3JI77-F1
#
_entry.id   AF-A0A8J3JI77-F1
#
_cell.length_a   1.000
_cell.length_b   1.000
_cell.length_c   1.000
_cell.angle_alpha   90.00
_cell.angle_beta   90.00
_cell.angle_gamma   90.00
#
_symmetry.space_group_name_H-M   'P 1'
#
loop_
_entity.id
_entity.type
_entity.pdbx_description
1 polymer ?
#
loop_
_entity_poly.entity_id
_entity_poly.type
_entity_poly.pdbx_seq_one_letter_code
_entity_poly.pdbx_strand_id
1 'polypeptide(L)'
;MTAPGPQIDLDAPAARDAARRLHAAGDAMARERGLSGARIEQGGARRPWGGDELGRAFAKEYEDGAALLLRLWGDAAHRTAGLAVDVATAVDRVQGVDQQSEARLRSAERTVSL
;
A
#
# COMPACT_ATOMS: atom_id res chain seq x y z
N MET A 1 2.89 -35.21 21.30
CA MET A 1 2.18 -34.07 21.92
C MET A 1 2.71 -32.81 21.24
N THR A 2 2.07 -32.39 20.14
CA THR A 2 2.48 -31.20 19.38
C THR A 2 2.06 -29.97 20.19
N ALA A 3 3.01 -29.09 20.50
CA ALA A 3 2.71 -27.85 21.19
C ALA A 3 1.64 -27.06 20.41
N PRO A 4 0.69 -26.39 21.09
CA PRO A 4 -0.22 -25.49 20.41
C PRO A 4 0.61 -24.45 19.64
N GLY A 5 0.26 -24.24 18.37
CA GLY A 5 0.90 -23.22 17.54
C GLY A 5 0.73 -21.82 18.16
N PRO A 6 1.52 -20.83 17.73
CA PRO A 6 1.42 -19.47 18.27
C PRO A 6 -0.02 -18.95 18.13
N GLN A 7 -0.59 -18.52 19.26
CA GLN A 7 -1.88 -17.84 19.29
C GLN A 7 -1.67 -16.40 18.79
N ILE A 8 -2.29 -16.07 17.66
CA ILE A 8 -2.31 -14.71 17.13
C ILE A 8 -3.55 -14.03 17.69
N ASP A 9 -3.37 -13.04 18.55
CA ASP A 9 -4.46 -12.16 18.98
C ASP A 9 -4.54 -10.98 18.01
N LEU A 10 -5.61 -10.95 17.21
CA LEU A 10 -5.82 -9.92 16.18
C LEU A 10 -6.78 -8.84 16.68
N ASP A 11 -6.26 -7.64 16.91
CA ASP A 11 -7.08 -6.43 17.04
C ASP A 11 -7.60 -6.00 15.66
N ALA A 12 -8.71 -6.61 15.25
CA ALA A 12 -9.32 -6.37 13.95
C ALA A 12 -9.79 -4.91 13.74
N PRO A 13 -10.39 -4.22 14.75
CA PRO A 13 -10.67 -2.79 14.64
C PRO A 13 -9.42 -1.94 14.37
N ALA A 14 -8.33 -2.15 15.11
CA ALA A 14 -7.09 -1.40 14.91
C ALA A 14 -6.47 -1.69 13.54
N ALA A 15 -6.45 -2.95 13.10
CA ALA A 15 -5.92 -3.34 11.79
C ALA A 15 -6.73 -2.71 10.63
N ARG A 16 -8.06 -2.68 10.73
CA ARG A 16 -8.91 -2.01 9.75
C ARG A 16 -8.70 -0.50 9.73
N ASP A 17 -8.45 0.11 10.88
CA ASP A 17 -8.13 1.53 10.94
C ASP A 17 -6.77 1.84 10.31
N ALA A 18 -5.76 1.03 10.58
CA ALA A 18 -4.46 1.13 9.93
C ALA A 18 -4.58 0.97 8.40
N ALA A 19 -5.38 0.03 7.92
CA ALA A 19 -5.67 -0.13 6.49
C ALA A 19 -6.27 1.14 5.89
N ARG A 20 -7.30 1.74 6.52
CA ARG A 20 -7.88 3.01 6.04
C ARG A 20 -6.85 4.13 5.95
N ARG A 21 -5.98 4.25 6.95
CA ARG A 21 -4.91 5.26 6.98
C ARG A 21 -3.88 5.03 5.87
N LEU A 22 -3.49 3.78 5.61
CA LEU A 22 -2.60 3.43 4.50
C LEU A 22 -3.22 3.79 3.15
N HIS A 23 -4.51 3.49 2.97
CA HIS A 23 -5.21 3.84 1.74
C HIS A 23 -5.21 5.35 1.51
N ALA A 24 -5.61 6.12 2.54
CA ALA A 24 -5.60 7.58 2.49
C ALA A 24 -4.19 8.16 2.23
N ALA A 25 -3.15 7.55 2.79
CA ALA A 25 -1.77 7.95 2.54
C ALA A 25 -1.37 7.69 1.07
N GLY A 26 -1.73 6.53 0.51
CA GLY A 26 -1.50 6.22 -0.90
C GLY A 26 -2.21 7.21 -1.83
N ASP A 27 -3.47 7.56 -1.55
CA ASP A 27 -4.23 8.56 -2.31
C ASP A 27 -3.61 9.95 -2.22
N ALA A 28 -3.19 10.36 -1.01
CA ALA A 28 -2.51 11.63 -0.82
C ALA A 28 -1.19 11.69 -1.60
N MET A 29 -0.41 10.61 -1.61
CA MET A 29 0.81 10.51 -2.41
C MET A 29 0.52 10.58 -3.90
N ALA A 30 -0.52 9.90 -4.39
CA ALA A 30 -0.91 9.94 -5.80
C ALA A 30 -1.36 11.34 -6.22
N ARG A 31 -2.14 12.03 -5.37
CA ARG A 31 -2.55 13.42 -5.57
C ARG A 31 -1.35 14.35 -5.63
N GLU A 32 -0.41 14.23 -4.69
CA GLU A 32 0.80 15.06 -4.69
C GLU A 32 1.73 14.75 -5.87
N ARG A 33 1.80 13.50 -6.34
CA ARG A 33 2.42 13.20 -7.63
C ARG A 33 1.72 14.04 -8.71
N GLY A 34 0.40 13.99 -8.83
CA GLY A 34 -0.33 14.72 -9.86
C GLY A 34 -0.06 16.23 -9.85
N LEU A 35 0.08 16.84 -8.67
CA LEU A 35 0.31 18.28 -8.52
C LEU A 35 1.78 18.68 -8.64
N SER A 36 2.62 18.17 -7.73
CA SER A 36 4.03 18.51 -7.65
C SER A 36 4.83 17.87 -8.78
N GLY A 37 4.46 16.66 -9.19
CA GLY A 37 5.07 15.99 -10.34
C GLY A 37 4.78 16.69 -11.67
N ALA A 38 3.58 17.26 -11.85
CA ALA A 38 3.30 18.07 -13.05
C ALA A 38 4.21 19.30 -13.15
N ARG A 39 4.63 19.88 -12.02
CA ARG A 39 5.59 20.99 -12.01
C ARG A 39 7.00 20.54 -12.43
N ILE A 40 7.39 19.33 -12.07
CA ILE A 40 8.65 18.71 -12.52
C ILE A 40 8.59 18.49 -14.05
N GLU A 41 7.51 17.90 -14.55
CA GLU A 41 7.33 17.68 -15.99
C GLU A 41 7.35 19.01 -16.77
N GLN A 42 6.67 20.04 -16.26
CA GLN A 42 6.69 21.39 -16.83
C GLN A 42 8.08 22.05 -16.77
N GLY A 43 8.83 21.86 -15.68
CA GLY A 43 10.21 22.32 -15.55
C GLY A 43 11.10 21.73 -16.64
N GLY A 44 10.94 20.43 -16.89
CA GLY A 44 11.58 19.70 -17.99
C GLY A 44 11.26 20.30 -19.36
N ALA A 45 9.97 20.43 -19.65
CA ALA A 45 9.48 20.94 -20.94
C ALA A 45 9.95 22.36 -21.26
N ARG A 46 10.15 23.21 -20.24
CA ARG A 46 10.62 24.60 -20.41
C ARG A 46 12.10 24.70 -20.77
N ARG A 47 12.90 23.66 -20.54
CA ARG A 47 14.35 23.57 -20.83
C ARG A 47 15.15 24.86 -20.48
N PRO A 48 15.14 25.31 -19.21
CA PRO A 48 15.73 26.58 -18.79
C PRO A 48 17.28 26.65 -18.83
N TRP A 49 17.96 25.56 -19.17
CA TRP A 49 19.42 25.37 -19.01
C TRP A 49 20.25 25.72 -20.25
N GLY A 50 19.68 26.41 -21.24
CA GLY A 50 20.42 26.81 -22.45
C GLY A 50 20.67 25.67 -23.43
N GLY A 51 21.14 26.03 -24.62
CA GLY A 51 21.30 25.09 -25.75
C GLY A 51 22.73 24.61 -25.99
N ASP A 52 23.69 25.00 -25.16
CA ASP A 52 25.09 24.61 -25.28
C ASP A 52 25.32 23.14 -24.83
N GLU A 53 26.57 22.69 -24.84
CA GLU A 53 26.88 21.31 -24.47
C GLU A 53 26.50 20.98 -23.03
N LEU A 54 26.78 21.89 -22.09
CA LEU A 54 26.42 21.74 -20.69
C LEU A 54 24.91 21.72 -20.48
N GLY A 55 24.19 22.62 -21.14
CA GLY A 55 22.73 22.67 -21.12
C GLY A 55 22.09 21.41 -21.69
N ARG A 56 22.62 20.87 -22.79
CA ARG A 56 22.15 19.59 -23.35
C ARG A 56 22.42 18.41 -22.41
N ALA A 57 23.59 18.36 -21.78
CA ALA A 57 23.92 17.34 -20.79
C ALA A 57 22.98 17.41 -19.57
N PHE A 58 22.74 18.62 -19.05
CA PHE A 58 21.78 18.82 -17.96
C PHE A 58 20.35 18.42 -18.36
N ALA A 59 19.92 18.75 -19.59
CA ALA A 59 18.63 18.36 -20.11
C ALA A 59 18.42 16.85 -20.01
N LYS A 60 19.41 16.09 -20.46
CA LYS A 60 19.38 14.63 -20.47
C LYS A 60 19.28 14.06 -19.06
N GLU A 61 20.15 14.49 -18.15
CA GLU A 61 20.16 14.00 -16.77
C GLU A 61 18.86 14.38 -16.04
N TYR A 62 18.33 15.57 -16.30
CA TYR A 62 17.04 16.00 -15.76
C TYR A 62 15.90 15.11 -16.26
N GLU A 63 15.82 14.86 -17.57
CA GLU A 63 14.76 14.04 -18.17
C GLU A 63 14.79 12.61 -17.62
N ASP A 64 15.96 11.98 -17.57
CA ASP A 64 16.15 10.62 -17.05
C ASP A 64 15.82 10.55 -15.54
N GLY A 65 16.31 11.51 -14.76
CA GLY A 65 16.07 11.58 -13.32
C GLY A 65 14.61 11.88 -12.97
N ALA A 66 13.98 12.81 -13.68
CA ALA A 66 12.57 13.16 -13.50
C ALA A 66 11.66 11.97 -13.84
N ALA A 67 11.91 11.28 -14.96
CA ALA A 67 11.15 10.10 -15.34
C ALA A 67 11.24 8.99 -14.28
N LEU A 68 12.44 8.71 -13.76
CA LEU A 68 12.63 7.73 -12.71
C LEU A 68 11.90 8.12 -11.42
N LEU A 69 12.07 9.37 -10.96
CA LEU A 69 11.43 9.88 -9.76
C LEU A 69 9.89 9.77 -9.84
N LEU A 70 9.31 10.25 -10.94
CA LEU A 70 7.85 10.28 -11.12
C LEU A 70 7.26 8.87 -11.20
N ARG A 71 7.97 7.94 -11.83
CA ARG A 71 7.60 6.52 -11.84
C ARG A 71 7.64 5.91 -10.45
N LEU A 72 8.75 6.05 -9.73
CA LEU A 72 8.91 5.48 -8.39
C LEU A 72 7.91 6.07 -7.40
N TRP A 73 7.61 7.36 -7.51
CA TRP A 73 6.55 7.99 -6.71
C TRP A 73 5.20 7.36 -7.00
N GLY A 74 4.81 7.22 -8.27
CA GLY A 74 3.57 6.55 -8.67
C GLY A 74 3.48 5.12 -8.14
N ASP A 75 4.55 4.35 -8.28
CA ASP A 75 4.64 2.97 -7.77
C ASP A 75 4.49 2.91 -6.24
N ALA A 76 5.13 3.83 -5.52
CA ALA A 76 5.02 3.91 -4.06
C ALA A 76 3.61 4.27 -3.60
N ALA A 77 2.95 5.22 -4.27
CA ALA A 77 1.56 5.58 -3.96
C ALA A 77 0.63 4.39 -4.18
N HIS A 78 0.76 3.70 -5.32
CA HIS A 78 -0.05 2.53 -5.65
C HIS A 78 0.16 1.38 -4.66
N ARG A 79 1.42 1.04 -4.35
CA ARG A 79 1.74 -0.03 -3.39
C ARG A 79 1.24 0.27 -1.98
N THR A 80 1.29 1.53 -1.56
CA THR A 80 0.79 1.94 -0.23
C THR A 80 -0.73 1.79 -0.15
N ALA A 81 -1.46 2.19 -1.20
CA ALA A 81 -2.90 1.96 -1.28
C ALA A 81 -3.26 0.47 -1.41
N GLY A 82 -2.45 -0.31 -2.13
CA GLY A 82 -2.62 -1.77 -2.27
C GLY A 82 -2.43 -2.52 -0.95
N LEU A 83 -1.42 -2.14 -0.15
CA LEU A 83 -1.19 -2.74 1.16
C LEU A 83 -2.41 -2.61 2.09
N ALA A 84 -3.17 -1.51 1.98
CA ALA A 84 -4.42 -1.36 2.73
C ALA A 84 -5.45 -2.45 2.39
N VAL A 85 -5.58 -2.79 1.10
CA VAL A 85 -6.50 -3.83 0.62
C VAL A 85 -6.05 -5.20 1.13
N ASP A 86 -4.75 -5.47 1.07
CA ASP A 86 -4.17 -6.72 1.55
C ASP A 86 -4.39 -6.91 3.05
N VAL A 87 -4.19 -5.85 3.85
CA VAL A 87 -4.43 -5.87 5.30
C VAL A 87 -5.91 -6.11 5.59
N ALA A 88 -6.83 -5.39 4.95
CA ALA A 88 -8.26 -5.57 5.16
C ALA A 88 -8.71 -7.00 4.80
N THR A 89 -8.23 -7.53 3.67
CA THR A 89 -8.51 -8.90 3.22
C THR A 89 -7.97 -9.94 4.21
N ALA A 90 -6.76 -9.73 4.73
CA ALA A 90 -6.18 -10.62 5.72
C ALA A 90 -7.01 -10.64 7.02
N VAL A 91 -7.44 -9.48 7.51
CA VAL A 91 -8.31 -9.37 8.69
C VAL A 91 -9.62 -10.13 8.49
N ASP A 92 -10.29 -9.92 7.36
CA ASP A 92 -11.56 -10.59 7.06
C ASP A 92 -11.39 -12.11 6.98
N ARG A 93 -10.27 -12.57 6.41
CA ARG A 93 -9.93 -14.00 6.35
C ARG A 93 -9.70 -14.61 7.73
N VAL A 94 -8.93 -13.95 8.61
CA VAL A 94 -8.67 -14.44 9.97
C VAL A 94 -9.97 -14.54 10.75
N GLN A 95 -10.77 -13.46 10.77
CA GLN A 95 -12.05 -13.48 11.49
C GLN A 95 -13.02 -14.55 10.95
N GLY A 96 -13.03 -14.78 9.63
CA GLY A 96 -13.84 -15.85 9.02
C GLY A 96 -13.41 -17.25 9.45
N VAL A 97 -12.10 -17.49 9.61
CA VAL A 97 -11.57 -18.76 10.12
C VAL A 97 -11.93 -18.98 11.59
N ASP A 98 -11.82 -17.93 12.41
CA ASP A 98 -12.15 -18.00 13.84
C ASP A 98 -13.64 -18.33 14.05
N GLN A 99 -14.53 -17.61 13.35
CA GLN A 99 -15.98 -17.86 13.42
C GLN A 99 -16.37 -19.28 12.98
N GLN A 100 -15.74 -19.80 11.93
CA GLN A 100 -15.97 -21.18 11.48
C GLN A 100 -15.49 -22.20 12.50
N SER A 101 -14.35 -21.94 13.15
CA SER A 101 -13.79 -22.82 14.17
C SER A 101 -14.67 -22.85 15.41
N GLU A 102 -15.14 -21.69 15.88
CA GLU A 102 -16.11 -21.60 16.98
C GLU A 102 -17.44 -22.31 16.67
N ALA A 103 -17.94 -22.19 15.44
CA ALA A 103 -19.16 -22.88 15.02
C ALA A 103 -18.98 -24.42 15.08
N ARG A 104 -17.83 -24.93 14.63
CA ARG A 104 -17.50 -26.36 14.70
C ARG A 104 -17.39 -26.85 16.15
N LEU A 105 -16.68 -26.11 17.01
CA LEU A 105 -16.55 -26.45 18.43
C LEU A 105 -17.91 -26.52 19.12
N ARG A 106 -18.76 -25.49 18.94
CA ARG A 106 -20.13 -25.47 19.48
C ARG A 106 -20.99 -26.64 18.98
N SER A 107 -20.83 -27.05 17.72
CA SER A 107 -21.57 -28.18 17.16
C SER A 107 -21.11 -29.54 17.73
N ALA A 108 -19.81 -29.70 17.98
CA ALA A 108 -19.25 -30.90 18.58
C ALA A 108 -19.70 -31.05 20.05
N GLU A 109 -19.65 -29.97 20.84
CA GLU A 109 -20.12 -29.97 22.24
C GLU A 109 -21.60 -30.37 22.36
N ARG A 110 -22.45 -29.94 21.42
CA ARG A 110 -23.87 -30.34 21.37
C ARG A 110 -24.07 -31.81 21.05
N THR A 111 -23.20 -32.38 20.22
CA THR A 111 -23.30 -33.80 19.80
C THR A 111 -22.85 -34.75 20.90
N VAL A 112 -21.89 -34.34 21.75
CA VAL A 112 -21.39 -35.14 22.88
C VAL A 112 -22.34 -35.10 24.09
N SER A 113 -23.24 -34.11 24.15
CA SER A 113 -24.20 -33.95 25.26
C SER A 113 -25.55 -34.67 25.05
N LEU A 114 -25.68 -35.45 23.96
CA LEU A 114 -26.84 -36.27 23.60
C LEU A 114 -26.46 -37.75 23.60
#